data_AF-A0A963WDH1-F1
#
_entry.id   AF-A0A963WDH1-F1
#
_cell.length_a   1.000
_cell.length_b   1.000
_cell.length_c   1.000
_cell.angle_alpha   90.00
_cell.angle_beta   90.00
_cell.angle_gamma   90.00
#
_symmetry.space_group_name_H-M   'P 1'
#
loop_
_entity.id
_entity.type
_entity.pdbx_description
1 polymer ?
#
loop_
_entity_poly.entity_id
_entity_poly.type
_entity_poly.pdbx_seq_one_letter_code
_entity_poly.pdbx_strand_id
1 'polypeptide(L)' 'LVPDRVVDGYGLTPPIAERVAARGAELLITVDNGIASVDGVAAARAAGLQVLVTDHHLPGDTLPASDVTVNPNQP' A
#
# COMPACT_ATOMS: atom_id res chain seq x y z
N LEU A 1 2.90 -9.39 -6.10
CA LEU A 1 3.12 -8.86 -7.47
C LEU A 1 4.30 -7.90 -7.41
N VAL A 2 4.98 -7.68 -8.53
CA VAL A 2 6.01 -6.63 -8.63
C VAL A 2 5.50 -5.59 -9.63
N PRO A 3 5.23 -4.34 -9.20
CA PRO A 3 4.80 -3.27 -10.10
C PRO A 3 5.89 -2.87 -11.09
N ASP A 4 5.49 -2.39 -12.26
CA ASP A 4 6.42 -1.75 -13.19
C ASP A 4 6.47 -0.25 -12.90
N ARG A 5 7.65 0.28 -12.58
CA ARG A 5 7.77 1.69 -12.16
C ARG A 5 7.38 2.69 -13.24
N VAL A 6 7.59 2.35 -14.51
CA VAL A 6 7.30 3.24 -15.64
C VAL A 6 5.79 3.28 -15.89
N VAL A 7 5.11 2.15 -15.77
CA VAL A 7 3.68 2.04 -16.04
C VAL A 7 2.84 2.39 -14.81
N ASP A 8 3.22 1.89 -13.64
CA ASP A 8 2.39 1.91 -12.44
C ASP A 8 2.78 3.01 -11.43
N GLY A 9 3.93 3.65 -11.64
CA GLY A 9 4.52 4.60 -10.69
C GLY A 9 5.26 3.91 -9.53
N TYR A 10 5.50 4.65 -8.45
CA TYR A 10 6.18 4.13 -7.25
C TYR A 10 5.22 3.91 -6.08
N GLY A 11 5.46 2.84 -5.33
CA GLY A 11 4.66 2.45 -4.17
C GLY A 11 3.34 1.80 -4.55
N LEU A 12 2.42 1.72 -3.58
CA LEU A 12 1.07 1.24 -3.81
C LEU A 12 0.21 2.37 -4.40
N THR A 13 -0.22 2.22 -5.66
CA THR A 13 -1.16 3.13 -6.32
C THR A 13 -2.55 2.50 -6.41
N PRO A 14 -3.64 3.30 -6.57
CA PRO A 14 -4.99 2.75 -6.70
C PRO A 14 -5.13 1.67 -7.80
N PRO A 15 -4.57 1.84 -9.02
CA PRO A 15 -4.64 0.80 -10.04
C PRO A 15 -3.91 -0.50 -9.64
N ILE A 16 -2.83 -0.42 -8.86
CA ILE A 16 -2.18 -1.62 -8.31
C ILE A 16 -3.12 -2.31 -7.32
N ALA A 17 -3.74 -1.56 -6.41
CA ALA A 17 -4.66 -2.10 -5.41
C ALA A 17 -5.87 -2.79 -6.05
N GLU A 18 -6.48 -2.18 -7.07
CA GLU A 18 -7.58 -2.78 -7.84
C GLU A 18 -7.17 -4.07 -8.53
N ARG A 19 -5.97 -4.10 -9.14
CA ARG A 19 -5.41 -5.32 -9.75
C ARG A 19 -5.15 -6.43 -8.73
N VAL A 20 -4.84 -6.10 -7.47
CA VAL A 20 -4.71 -7.08 -6.38
C VAL A 20 -6.08 -7.64 -6.02
N ALA A 21 -7.06 -6.76 -5.76
CA ALA A 21 -8.42 -7.16 -5.41
C ALA A 21 -9.06 -8.03 -6.51
N ALA A 22 -8.86 -7.68 -7.79
CA ALA A 22 -9.36 -8.44 -8.93
C ALA A 22 -8.79 -9.87 -9.03
N ARG A 23 -7.67 -10.18 -8.34
CA ARG A 23 -7.13 -11.54 -8.24
C ARG A 23 -7.81 -12.37 -7.14
N GLY A 24 -8.80 -11.80 -6.43
CA GLY A 24 -9.48 -12.44 -5.30
C GLY A 24 -8.63 -12.48 -4.03
N ALA A 25 -7.63 -11.59 -3.92
CA ALA A 25 -6.87 -11.46 -2.68
C ALA A 25 -7.75 -10.88 -1.57
N GLU A 26 -7.50 -11.29 -0.33
CA GLU A 26 -8.15 -10.75 0.87
C GLU A 26 -7.17 -9.88 1.69
N LEU A 27 -5.86 -10.12 1.53
CA LEU A 27 -4.78 -9.42 2.23
C LEU A 27 -3.75 -8.89 1.23
N LEU A 28 -3.43 -7.60 1.36
CA LEU A 28 -2.35 -6.92 0.65
C LEU A 28 -1.23 -6.58 1.65
N ILE A 29 -0.02 -7.08 1.36
CA ILE A 29 1.18 -6.76 2.12
C ILE A 29 2.13 -5.96 1.21
N THR A 30 2.51 -4.75 1.62
CA THR A 30 3.58 -4.01 0.94
C THR A 30 4.93 -4.38 1.54
N VAL A 31 5.99 -4.30 0.72
CA VAL A 31 7.38 -4.49 1.14
C VAL A 31 8.20 -3.36 0.52
N ASP A 32 9.01 -2.69 1.35
CA ASP A 32 9.89 -1.59 0.92
C ASP A 32 9.14 -0.38 0.33
N ASN A 33 7.83 -0.28 0.60
CA ASN A 33 6.99 0.83 0.20
C ASN A 33 5.72 0.86 1.05
N GLY A 34 4.93 1.92 0.87
CA GLY A 34 3.57 2.00 1.40
C GLY A 34 3.38 3.07 2.47
N ILE A 35 4.43 3.52 3.18
CA ILE A 35 4.28 4.50 4.28
C ILE A 35 3.75 5.86 3.82
N ALA A 36 3.94 6.20 2.54
CA ALA A 36 3.41 7.41 1.91
C ALA A 36 2.25 7.12 0.92
N SER A 37 1.81 5.87 0.79
CA SER A 37 0.82 5.45 -0.23
C SER A 37 -0.62 5.62 0.23
N VAL A 38 -0.99 6.85 0.63
CA VAL A 38 -2.32 7.16 1.21
C VAL A 38 -3.46 6.73 0.29
N ASP A 39 -3.44 7.16 -0.97
CA ASP A 39 -4.52 6.87 -1.92
C ASP A 39 -4.58 5.39 -2.31
N GLY A 40 -3.42 4.74 -2.47
CA GLY A 40 -3.36 3.32 -2.80
C GLY A 40 -3.89 2.44 -1.67
N VAL A 41 -3.57 2.77 -0.41
CA VAL A 41 -4.10 2.06 0.75
C VAL A 41 -5.61 2.32 0.90
N ALA A 42 -6.07 3.55 0.68
CA ALA A 42 -7.50 3.88 0.72
C ALA A 42 -8.29 3.08 -0.34
N ALA A 43 -7.78 3.00 -1.57
CA ALA A 43 -8.38 2.21 -2.65
C ALA A 43 -8.41 0.72 -2.33
N ALA A 44 -7.31 0.17 -1.80
CA ALA A 44 -7.24 -1.23 -1.38
C ALA A 44 -8.32 -1.58 -0.35
N ARG A 45 -8.46 -0.74 0.68
CA ARG A 45 -9.47 -0.93 1.73
C ARG A 45 -10.89 -0.77 1.20
N ALA A 46 -11.13 0.20 0.32
CA ALA A 46 -12.41 0.36 -0.35
C ALA A 46 -12.79 -0.86 -1.20
N ALA A 47 -11.80 -1.56 -1.75
CA ALA A 47 -11.97 -2.82 -2.47
C ALA A 47 -12.12 -4.05 -1.55
N GLY A 48 -12.17 -3.86 -0.22
CA GLY A 48 -12.36 -4.93 0.76
C GLY A 48 -11.08 -5.65 1.19
N LEU A 49 -9.90 -5.17 0.78
CA LEU A 49 -8.63 -5.76 1.19
C LEU A 49 -8.26 -5.34 2.62
N GLN A 50 -7.75 -6.28 3.40
CA GLN A 50 -6.91 -5.95 4.55
C GLN A 50 -5.54 -5.49 4.05
N VAL A 51 -4.96 -4.49 4.71
CA VAL A 51 -3.71 -3.87 4.29
C VAL A 51 -2.69 -3.86 5.42
N LEU A 52 -1.57 -4.56 5.21
CA LEU A 52 -0.37 -4.49 6.03
C LEU A 52 0.73 -3.76 5.27
N VAL A 53 1.20 -2.64 5.81
CA VAL A 53 2.34 -1.92 5.25
C VAL A 53 3.62 -2.37 5.94
N THR A 54 4.63 -2.80 5.19
CA THR A 54 6.00 -2.97 5.70
C THR A 54 6.96 -2.08 4.92
N ASP A 55 7.61 -1.16 5.61
CA ASP A 55 8.40 -0.09 5.00
C ASP A 55 9.49 0.39 5.96
N HIS A 56 10.42 1.20 5.45
CA HIS A 56 11.48 1.85 6.22
C HIS A 56 11.72 3.31 5.82
N HIS A 57 11.00 3.82 4.81
CA HIS A 57 11.06 5.22 4.43
C HIS A 57 10.47 6.13 5.53
N LEU A 58 10.81 7.42 5.47
CA LEU A 58 10.25 8.42 6.38
C LEU A 58 8.75 8.62 6.10
N PRO A 59 7.90 8.73 7.14
CA PRO A 59 6.50 9.05 6.96
C PRO A 59 6.32 10.46 6.38
N GLY A 60 5.28 10.64 5.58
CA GLY A 60 4.81 11.98 5.19
C GLY A 60 3.92 12.61 6.26
N ASP A 61 3.37 13.80 5.96
CA ASP A 61 2.48 14.54 6.86
C ASP A 61 1.19 13.78 7.21
N THR A 62 0.78 12.86 6.33
CA THR A 62 -0.41 12.01 6.51
C THR A 62 -0.02 10.55 6.33
N LEU A 63 -0.42 9.73 7.29
CA LEU A 63 -0.20 8.29 7.24
C LEU A 63 -1.33 7.58 6.49
N PRO A 64 -1.03 6.48 5.77
CA PRO A 64 -2.05 5.65 5.15
C PRO A 64 -2.91 4.97 6.22
N ALA A 65 -4.20 4.83 5.96
CA ALA A 65 -5.13 4.17 6.87
C ALA A 65 -5.05 2.63 6.78
N SER A 66 -3.84 2.04 6.76
CA SER A 66 -3.64 0.59 6.74
C SER A 66 -4.03 -0.04 8.08
N ASP A 67 -4.41 -1.32 8.07
CA ASP A 67 -4.80 -2.04 9.30
C ASP A 67 -3.60 -2.26 10.22
N VAL A 68 -2.42 -2.49 9.65
CA VAL A 68 -1.16 -2.59 10.37
C VAL A 68 -0.07 -1.90 9.56
N THR A 69 0.83 -1.20 10.25
CA THR A 69 2.08 -0.72 9.65
C THR A 69 3.23 -1.29 10.48
N VAL A 70 4.30 -1.72 9.81
CA VAL A 70 5.60 -2.04 10.40
C VAL A 70 6.63 -1.15 9.73
N ASN A 71 7.08 -0.11 10.43
CA ASN A 71 8.13 0.78 9.96
C ASN A 71 8.95 1.29 11.17
N PRO A 72 10.30 1.21 11.13
CA PRO A 72 11.17 1.65 12.24
C PRO A 72 11.08 3.15 12.54
N ASN A 73 10.60 3.95 11.60
CA ASN A 73 10.40 5.39 11.73
C ASN A 73 8.94 5.75 12.06
N GLN A 74 8.14 4.80 12.58
CA GLN A 74 6.82 5.14 13.11
C GLN A 74 6.94 6.11 14.28
N PRO A 75 6.06 7.13 14.36
CA PRO A 75 5.97 7.97 15.56
C PRO A 75 5.55 7.18 16.80
#